data_AF-A0A953I758-F1
#
_entry.id   AF-A0A953I758-F1
#
_cell.length_a   1.000
_cell.length_b   1.000
_cell.length_c   1.000
_cell.angle_alpha   90.00
_cell.angle_beta   90.00
_cell.angle_gamma   90.00
#
_symmetry.space_group_name_H-M   'P 1'
#
loop_
_entity.id
_entity.type
_entity.pdbx_description
1 polymer ?
#
loop_
_entity_poly.entity_id
_entity_poly.type
_entity_poly.pdbx_seq_one_letter_code
_entity_poly.pdbx_strand_id
1 'polypeptide(L)'
;ACVWRQWKRVRTRFRELRALGLPEWVVCQLANSRKGPWRMAGGPLNSALGDAYWRAQGLISLTECYEVTRQSWRTAGCGPACPVV
;
A
#
# COMPACT_ATOMS: atom_id res chain seq x y z
N ALA A 1 -8.88 -4.34 3.95
CA ALA A 1 -10.15 -5.12 4.00
C ALA A 1 -11.13 -4.74 2.88
N CYS A 2 -11.20 -3.47 2.48
CA CYS A 2 -12.19 -2.97 1.50
C CYS A 2 -12.09 -3.64 0.12
N VAL A 3 -10.88 -3.76 -0.46
CA VAL A 3 -10.69 -4.39 -1.77
C VAL A 3 -11.15 -5.86 -1.80
N TRP A 4 -10.84 -6.63 -0.75
CA TRP A 4 -11.30 -8.01 -0.64
C TRP A 4 -12.84 -8.13 -0.58
N ARG A 5 -13.50 -7.13 0.02
CA ARG A 5 -14.96 -7.04 0.08
C ARG A 5 -15.56 -6.56 -1.24
N GLN A 6 -14.86 -5.68 -1.96
CA GLN A 6 -15.21 -5.27 -3.33
C GLN A 6 -15.15 -6.45 -4.29
N TRP A 7 -14.15 -7.33 -4.16
CA TRP A 7 -14.04 -8.59 -4.90
C TRP A 7 -14.91 -9.68 -4.27
N LYS A 8 -16.22 -9.42 -4.15
CA LYS A 8 -17.17 -10.34 -3.51
C LYS A 8 -17.27 -11.69 -4.22
N ARG A 9 -17.19 -11.70 -5.57
CA ARG A 9 -17.32 -12.92 -6.37
C ARG A 9 -15.96 -13.60 -6.53
N VAL A 10 -15.95 -14.92 -6.50
CA VAL A 10 -14.71 -15.70 -6.71
C VAL A 10 -14.11 -15.40 -8.07
N ARG A 11 -14.93 -15.35 -9.13
CA ARG A 11 -14.49 -14.97 -10.49
C ARG A 11 -13.79 -13.60 -10.55
N THR A 12 -14.28 -12.60 -9.79
CA THR A 12 -13.62 -11.29 -9.74
C THR A 12 -12.29 -11.39 -9.02
N ARG A 13 -12.19 -12.14 -7.90
CA ARG A 13 -10.90 -12.35 -7.22
C ARG A 13 -9.86 -12.95 -8.14
N PHE A 14 -10.23 -13.99 -8.90
CA PHE A 14 -9.33 -14.61 -9.87
C PHE A 14 -8.82 -13.61 -10.92
N ARG A 15 -9.73 -12.83 -11.51
CA ARG A 15 -9.38 -11.84 -12.54
C ARG A 15 -8.39 -10.80 -12.01
N GLU A 16 -8.70 -10.20 -10.88
CA GLU A 16 -7.87 -9.13 -10.31
C GLU A 16 -6.52 -9.67 -9.81
N LEU A 17 -6.51 -10.84 -9.14
CA LEU A 17 -5.27 -11.46 -8.66
C LEU A 17 -4.35 -11.89 -9.82
N ARG A 18 -4.89 -12.35 -10.96
CA ARG A 18 -4.09 -12.60 -12.18
C ARG A 18 -3.57 -11.31 -12.80
N ALA A 19 -4.38 -10.25 -12.82
CA ALA A 19 -3.98 -8.94 -13.35
C ALA A 19 -2.80 -8.34 -12.55
N LEU A 20 -2.69 -8.68 -11.27
CA LEU A 20 -1.55 -8.33 -10.41
C LEU A 20 -0.27 -9.14 -10.71
N GLY A 21 -0.33 -10.13 -11.61
CA GLY A 21 0.84 -10.93 -12.00
C GLY A 21 1.22 -12.03 -11.00
N LEU A 22 0.31 -12.41 -10.09
CA LEU A 22 0.55 -13.52 -9.18
C LEU A 22 0.58 -14.86 -9.92
N PRO A 23 1.42 -15.82 -9.50
CA PRO A 23 1.44 -17.14 -10.10
C PRO A 23 0.11 -17.87 -9.83
N GLU A 24 -0.35 -18.65 -10.81
CA GLU A 24 -1.70 -19.23 -10.82
C GLU A 24 -2.02 -20.07 -9.56
N TRP A 25 -1.02 -20.77 -9.01
CA TRP A 25 -1.19 -21.56 -7.79
C TRP A 25 -1.54 -20.69 -6.56
N VAL A 26 -0.93 -19.50 -6.44
CA VAL A 26 -1.25 -18.52 -5.38
C VAL A 26 -2.65 -17.97 -5.62
N VAL A 27 -2.97 -17.62 -6.86
CA VAL A 27 -4.29 -17.09 -7.22
C VAL A 27 -5.39 -18.07 -6.81
N CYS A 28 -5.25 -19.35 -7.17
CA CYS A 28 -6.18 -20.42 -6.80
C CYS A 28 -6.35 -20.55 -5.28
N GLN A 29 -5.24 -20.46 -4.53
CA GLN A 29 -5.24 -20.57 -3.08
C GLN A 29 -5.93 -19.37 -2.41
N LEU A 30 -5.67 -18.16 -2.88
CA LEU A 30 -6.19 -16.93 -2.28
C LEU A 30 -7.64 -16.69 -2.65
N ALA A 31 -8.01 -16.80 -3.92
CA ALA A 31 -9.35 -16.50 -4.42
C ALA A 31 -10.44 -17.35 -3.74
N ASN A 32 -10.14 -18.62 -3.49
CA ASN A 32 -11.02 -19.60 -2.85
C ASN A 32 -10.89 -19.68 -1.33
N SER A 33 -10.11 -18.79 -0.70
CA SER A 33 -9.92 -18.83 0.74
C SER A 33 -11.24 -18.61 1.48
N ARG A 34 -11.52 -19.47 2.48
CA ARG A 34 -12.65 -19.34 3.41
C ARG A 34 -12.39 -18.34 4.55
N LYS A 35 -11.21 -17.72 4.57
CA LYS A 35 -10.83 -16.74 5.60
C LYS A 35 -11.64 -15.45 5.43
N GLY A 36 -12.04 -14.86 6.55
CA GLY A 36 -12.77 -13.59 6.57
C GLY A 36 -11.94 -12.42 6.02
N PRO A 37 -12.59 -11.30 5.63
CA PRO A 37 -11.93 -10.17 4.98
C PRO A 37 -10.80 -9.53 5.79
N TRP A 38 -10.93 -9.50 7.11
CA TRP A 38 -9.89 -8.99 8.00
C TRP A 38 -8.60 -9.81 7.91
N ARG A 39 -8.73 -11.14 8.05
CA ARG A 39 -7.57 -12.04 8.01
C ARG A 39 -6.94 -12.14 6.62
N MET A 40 -7.72 -11.95 5.56
CA MET A 40 -7.18 -11.86 4.21
C MET A 40 -6.39 -10.56 4.01
N ALA A 41 -6.93 -9.43 4.47
CA ALA A 41 -6.28 -8.13 4.34
C ALA A 41 -4.94 -8.07 5.09
N GLY A 42 -4.89 -8.47 6.36
CA GLY A 42 -3.68 -8.36 7.17
C GLY A 42 -2.59 -9.40 6.89
N GLY A 43 -2.83 -10.36 6.00
CA GLY A 43 -1.87 -11.42 5.69
C GLY A 43 -1.61 -11.51 4.20
N PRO A 44 -2.20 -12.52 3.51
CA PRO A 44 -1.85 -12.83 2.13
C PRO A 44 -2.11 -11.68 1.14
N LEU A 45 -3.11 -10.85 1.40
CA LEU A 45 -3.44 -9.74 0.48
C LEU A 45 -2.43 -8.59 0.61
N ASN A 46 -1.82 -8.36 1.77
CA ASN A 46 -0.76 -7.36 1.91
C ASN A 46 0.51 -7.76 1.13
N SER A 47 0.80 -9.06 1.04
CA SER A 47 1.90 -9.55 0.20
C SER A 47 1.62 -9.37 -1.30
N ALA A 48 0.35 -9.49 -1.70
CA ALA A 48 -0.07 -9.29 -3.08
C ALA A 48 -0.24 -7.81 -3.47
N LEU A 49 -0.78 -7.00 -2.57
CA LEU A 49 -1.05 -5.58 -2.72
C LEU A 49 -0.08 -4.79 -1.82
N GLY A 50 1.19 -4.77 -2.22
CA GLY A 50 2.23 -4.05 -1.48
C GLY A 50 2.15 -2.53 -1.64
N ASP A 51 3.03 -1.81 -0.95
CA ASP A 51 3.05 -0.34 -0.93
C ASP A 51 3.20 0.28 -2.32
N ALA A 52 3.96 -0.36 -3.22
CA ALA A 52 4.13 0.10 -4.60
C ALA A 52 2.80 0.12 -5.37
N TYR A 53 1.96 -0.90 -5.18
CA TYR A 53 0.63 -0.94 -5.78
C TYR A 53 -0.24 0.21 -5.28
N TRP A 54 -0.24 0.45 -3.96
CA TRP A 54 -1.05 1.52 -3.38
C TRP A 54 -0.56 2.91 -3.78
N ARG A 55 0.75 3.12 -3.87
CA ARG A 55 1.34 4.36 -4.40
C ARG A 55 0.93 4.59 -5.85
N ALA A 56 0.98 3.56 -6.69
CA ALA A 56 0.51 3.65 -8.08
C ALA A 56 -0.98 4.00 -8.17
N GLN A 57 -1.77 3.58 -7.18
CA GLN A 57 -3.19 3.93 -7.06
C GLN A 57 -3.45 5.31 -6.43
N GLY A 58 -2.40 6.09 -6.16
CA GLY A 58 -2.48 7.44 -5.60
C GLY A 58 -2.59 7.50 -4.08
N LEU A 59 -2.34 6.40 -3.36
CA LEU A 59 -2.27 6.44 -1.91
C LEU A 59 -0.98 7.13 -1.46
N ILE A 60 -1.13 8.26 -0.79
CA ILE A 60 -0.02 9.05 -0.27
C ILE A 60 0.47 8.43 1.04
N SER A 61 1.80 8.26 1.17
CA SER A 61 2.38 7.74 2.40
C SER A 61 2.27 8.75 3.54
N LEU A 62 1.65 8.34 4.65
CA LEU A 62 1.50 9.20 5.82
C LEU A 62 2.85 9.57 6.44
N THR A 63 3.79 8.63 6.48
CA THR A 63 5.14 8.88 7.03
C THR A 63 5.89 9.91 6.22
N GLU A 64 5.77 9.86 4.89
CA GLU A 64 6.40 10.80 3.97
C GLU A 64 5.82 12.20 4.16
N CYS A 65 4.49 12.33 4.22
CA CYS A 65 3.83 13.60 4.55
C CYS A 65 4.27 14.15 5.90
N TYR A 66 4.39 13.29 6.91
CA TYR A 66 4.83 13.67 8.24
C TYR A 66 6.27 14.16 8.24
N GLU A 67 7.17 13.47 7.54
CA GLU A 67 8.58 13.86 7.45
C GLU A 67 8.76 15.19 6.73
N VAL A 68 8.08 15.40 5.60
CA VAL A 68 8.10 16.68 4.87
C VAL A 68 7.63 17.83 5.77
N THR A 69 6.52 17.63 6.48
CA THR A 69 5.98 18.64 7.40
C THR A 69 6.90 18.89 8.59
N ARG A 70 7.49 17.83 9.16
CA ARG A 70 8.43 17.94 10.28
C ARG A 70 9.73 18.62 9.87
N GLN A 71 10.24 18.33 8.67
CA GLN A 71 11.46 18.93 8.15
C GLN A 71 11.26 20.42 7.89
N SER A 72 10.13 20.82 7.28
CA SER A 72 9.82 22.24 7.06
C SER A 72 9.74 23.06 8.35
N TRP A 73 9.23 22.47 9.44
CA TRP A 73 9.22 23.13 10.76
C TRP A 73 10.62 23.24 11.39
N ARG A 74 11.54 22.33 11.06
CA ARG A 74 12.94 22.38 11.52
C ARG A 74 13.79 23.36 10.72
N THR A 75 13.50 23.54 9.44
CA THR A 75 14.23 24.45 8.54
C THR A 75 13.69 25.87 8.51
N ALA A 76 12.80 26.24 9.43
CA ALA A 76 12.51 27.63 9.72
C ALA A 76 13.74 28.33 10.34
N GLY A 77 14.65 28.80 9.48
CA GLY A 77 15.27 30.12 9.61
C GLY A 77 16.53 30.26 10.46
N CYS A 78 17.58 29.47 10.25
CA CYS A 78 18.94 30.02 10.35
C CYS A 78 19.53 30.03 8.94
N GLY A 79 19.54 31.22 8.32
CA GLY A 79 20.29 31.46 7.08
C GLY A 79 21.78 31.16 7.29
N PRO A 80 22.58 31.06 6.20
CA PRO A 80 24.00 30.80 6.34
C PRO A 80 24.62 31.82 7.29
N ALA A 81 25.37 31.34 8.29
CA ALA A 81 26.11 32.22 9.18
C ALA A 81 27.13 32.99 8.33
N CYS A 82 26.98 34.30 8.25
CA CYS A 82 27.95 35.15 7.56
C CYS A 82 29.31 34.99 8.25
N PRO A 83 30.39 34.64 7.53
CA PRO A 83 31.72 34.67 8.10
C PRO A 83 32.07 36.13 8.37
N VAL A 84 32.34 36.46 9.63
CA VAL A 84 32.93 37.75 10.00
C VAL A 84 34.41 37.65 9.63
N VAL A 85 34.79 38.35 8.57
CA VAL A 85 36.19 38.60 8.17
C VAL A 85 36.54 40.03 8.56
#